data_AF-H1V5W8-F1
#
_entry.id   AF-H1V5W8-F1
#
_cell.length_a   1.000
_cell.length_b   1.000
_cell.length_c   1.000
_cell.angle_alpha   90.00
_cell.angle_beta   90.00
_cell.angle_gamma   90.00
#
_symmetry.space_group_name_H-M   'P 1'
#
loop_
_entity.id
_entity.type
_entity.pdbx_description
1 polymer ?
#
loop_
_entity_poly.entity_id
_entity_poly.type
_entity_poly.pdbx_seq_one_letter_code
_entity_poly.pdbx_strand_id
1 'polypeptide(L)'
;MRNLRNIRFSAWEQQQDVTVTACCWDPAKDELLCTTGPTEAKATVELVRLSDHHQEQQIKSHTVTSWDAPSPSPDLPADKVVSLHHFADTLTTCVILEGGDIVYV
;
A
#
# COMPACT_ATOMS: atom_id res chain seq x y z
N MET A 1 -2.02 27.10 -3.79
CA MET A 1 -2.96 26.80 -4.89
C MET A 1 -4.35 27.28 -4.48
N ARG A 2 -4.95 28.26 -5.18
CA ARG A 2 -6.23 28.90 -4.75
C ARG A 2 -7.48 28.41 -5.50
N ASN A 3 -7.35 27.45 -6.42
CA ASN A 3 -8.44 27.01 -7.32
C ASN A 3 -8.61 25.49 -7.42
N LEU A 4 -8.15 24.73 -6.43
CA LEU A 4 -8.34 23.27 -6.44
C LEU A 4 -9.76 22.94 -6.01
N ARG A 5 -10.53 22.27 -6.88
CA ARG A 5 -11.85 21.72 -6.58
C ARG A 5 -11.74 20.21 -6.59
N ASN A 6 -12.27 19.56 -5.56
CA ASN A 6 -12.47 18.12 -5.58
C ASN A 6 -13.54 17.81 -6.64
N ILE A 7 -13.21 16.95 -7.61
CA ILE A 7 -14.12 16.53 -8.68
C ILE A 7 -14.68 15.11 -8.47
N ARG A 8 -14.11 14.35 -7.53
CA ARG A 8 -14.47 12.97 -7.22
C ARG A 8 -13.98 12.58 -5.82
N PHE A 9 -14.81 11.82 -5.12
CA PHE A 9 -14.48 11.15 -3.88
C PHE A 9 -15.06 9.75 -3.92
N SER A 10 -14.20 8.77 -3.64
CA SER A 10 -14.55 7.36 -3.51
C SER A 10 -13.85 6.83 -2.26
N ALA A 11 -14.44 5.83 -1.61
CA ALA A 11 -13.86 5.17 -0.44
C ALA A 11 -13.71 3.68 -0.73
N TRP A 12 -12.58 3.13 -0.30
CA TRP A 12 -12.31 1.70 -0.31
C TRP A 12 -12.27 1.23 1.14
N GLU A 13 -13.14 0.29 1.47
CA GLU A 13 -13.22 -0.32 2.80
C GLU A 13 -12.85 -1.80 2.66
N GLN A 14 -11.80 -2.22 3.36
CA GLN A 14 -11.43 -3.63 3.44
C GLN A 14 -12.30 -4.31 4.50
N GLN A 15 -12.81 -5.52 4.18
CA GLN A 15 -13.71 -6.27 5.07
C GLN A 15 -13.06 -6.76 6.37
N GLN A 16 -11.73 -6.72 6.44
CA GLN A 16 -10.94 -7.13 7.60
C GLN A 16 -10.37 -5.88 8.26
N ASP A 17 -10.18 -5.92 9.59
CA ASP A 17 -9.60 -4.85 10.42
C ASP A 17 -8.10 -4.69 10.14
N VAL A 18 -7.80 -4.30 8.91
CA VAL A 18 -6.47 -4.24 8.33
C VAL A 18 -6.18 -2.78 8.06
N THR A 19 -5.21 -2.24 8.78
CA THR A 19 -4.81 -0.83 8.65
C THR A 19 -3.84 -0.67 7.48
N VAL A 20 -4.12 0.32 6.63
CA VAL A 20 -3.18 0.75 5.59
C VAL A 20 -1.94 1.36 6.26
N THR A 21 -0.76 0.82 5.95
CA THR A 21 0.51 1.24 6.56
C THR A 21 1.25 2.28 5.73
N ALA A 22 1.18 2.19 4.40
CA ALA A 22 1.70 3.20 3.49
C ALA A 22 0.91 3.19 2.17
N CYS A 23 0.95 4.30 1.43
CA CYS A 23 0.37 4.38 0.09
C CYS A 23 1.21 5.24 -0.86
N CYS A 24 1.12 4.94 -2.15
CA CYS A 24 1.73 5.73 -3.22
C CYS A 24 0.86 5.67 -4.48
N TRP A 25 1.04 6.65 -5.37
CA TRP A 25 0.35 6.69 -6.67
C TRP A 25 1.16 5.99 -7.75
N ASP A 26 0.46 5.27 -8.64
CA ASP A 26 0.93 4.89 -9.98
C ASP A 26 0.36 5.92 -10.99
N PRO A 27 1.12 6.98 -11.30
CA PRO A 27 0.63 8.04 -12.18
C PRO A 27 0.46 7.59 -13.64
N ALA A 28 1.07 6.47 -14.04
CA ALA A 28 0.94 5.98 -15.41
C ALA A 28 -0.41 5.31 -15.67
N LYS A 29 -1.04 4.78 -14.61
CA LYS A 29 -2.34 4.08 -14.70
C LYS A 29 -3.49 4.80 -14.00
N ASP A 30 -3.21 5.90 -13.30
CA ASP A 30 -4.18 6.59 -12.43
C ASP A 30 -4.72 5.64 -11.34
N GLU A 31 -3.80 4.85 -10.77
CA GLU A 31 -4.08 3.85 -9.74
C GLU A 31 -3.30 4.15 -8.46
N LEU A 32 -3.73 3.59 -7.35
CA LEU A 32 -3.06 3.71 -6.06
C LEU A 32 -2.54 2.34 -5.61
N LEU A 33 -1.33 2.31 -5.04
CA LEU A 33 -0.84 1.15 -4.31
C LEU A 33 -0.83 1.48 -2.82
N CYS A 34 -1.18 0.50 -2.01
CA CYS A 34 -1.03 0.58 -0.56
C CYS A 34 -0.47 -0.72 0.00
N THR A 35 0.23 -0.60 1.12
CA THR A 35 0.61 -1.74 1.93
C THR A 35 -0.34 -1.88 3.10
N THR A 36 -0.55 -3.11 3.53
CA THR A 36 -1.15 -3.43 4.81
C THR A 36 -0.21 -4.30 5.63
N GLY A 37 -0.31 -4.18 6.95
CA GLY A 37 0.64 -4.85 7.84
C GLY A 37 2.10 -4.35 7.69
N PRO A 38 3.06 -5.01 8.35
CA PRO A 38 2.83 -6.10 9.30
C PRO A 38 2.20 -5.57 10.60
N THR A 39 1.59 -6.46 11.38
CA THR A 39 1.06 -6.15 12.72
C THR A 39 1.56 -7.19 13.71
N GLU A 40 1.42 -6.92 15.02
CA GLU A 40 1.82 -7.88 16.07
C GLU A 40 1.11 -9.24 15.92
N ALA A 41 -0.13 -9.23 15.42
CA ALA A 41 -0.92 -10.45 15.21
C ALA A 41 -0.59 -11.16 13.89
N LYS A 42 -0.10 -10.45 12.88
CA LYS A 42 0.20 -10.97 11.55
C LYS A 42 1.45 -10.31 10.98
N ALA A 43 2.56 -11.03 11.02
CA ALA A 43 3.85 -10.61 10.49
C ALA A 43 3.92 -10.75 8.95
N THR A 44 2.89 -10.30 8.25
CA THR A 44 2.77 -10.37 6.80
C THR A 44 2.48 -8.99 6.26
N VAL A 45 3.22 -8.59 5.23
CA VAL A 45 2.90 -7.41 4.42
C VAL A 45 2.11 -7.85 3.20
N GLU A 46 1.05 -7.11 2.88
CA GLU A 46 0.32 -7.25 1.63
C GLU A 46 0.42 -5.96 0.84
N LEU A 47 0.78 -6.07 -0.44
CA LEU A 47 0.73 -4.97 -1.39
C LEU A 47 -0.57 -5.06 -2.17
N VAL A 48 -1.43 -4.06 -2.05
CA VAL A 48 -2.74 -4.00 -2.70
C VAL A 48 -2.74 -2.86 -3.71
N ARG A 49 -3.36 -3.09 -4.87
CA ARG A 49 -3.56 -2.09 -5.90
C ARG A 49 -5.04 -1.75 -6.00
N LEU A 50 -5.33 -0.45 -5.99
CA LEU A 50 -6.65 0.15 -6.03
C LEU A 50 -6.84 0.88 -7.36
N SER A 51 -7.93 0.59 -8.04
CA SER A 51 -8.30 1.22 -9.31
C SER A 51 -9.68 1.87 -9.18
N ASP A 52 -9.75 3.17 -9.38
CA ASP A 52 -11.01 3.95 -9.34
C ASP A 52 -11.44 4.33 -10.77
N HIS A 53 -11.92 3.34 -11.53
CA HIS A 53 -12.37 3.59 -12.91
C HIS A 53 -13.67 4.40 -12.92
N HIS A 54 -13.69 5.49 -13.68
CA HIS A 54 -14.81 6.43 -13.77
C HIS A 54 -16.19 5.81 -14.04
N GLN A 55 -16.24 4.67 -14.74
CA GLN A 55 -17.47 3.97 -15.11
C GLN A 55 -18.02 3.07 -13.99
N GLU A 56 -17.23 2.82 -12.95
CA GLU A 56 -17.56 1.89 -11.89
C GLU A 56 -18.04 2.64 -10.64
N GLN A 57 -19.01 2.03 -9.95
CA GLN A 57 -19.60 2.61 -8.74
C GLN A 57 -18.73 2.39 -7.50
N GLN A 58 -17.72 1.51 -7.57
CA GLN A 58 -16.90 1.10 -6.43
C GLN A 58 -15.43 0.98 -6.84
N ILE A 59 -14.53 1.31 -5.92
CA ILE A 59 -13.08 1.09 -6.11
C ILE A 59 -12.84 -0.41 -6.19
N LYS A 60 -12.15 -0.84 -7.25
CA LYS A 60 -11.65 -2.21 -7.35
C LYS A 60 -10.32 -2.32 -6.63
N SER A 61 -10.14 -3.43 -5.92
CA SER A 61 -8.90 -3.76 -5.23
C SER A 61 -8.45 -5.16 -5.57
N HIS A 62 -7.15 -5.36 -5.74
CA HIS A 62 -6.56 -6.69 -5.81
C HIS A 62 -5.19 -6.72 -5.12
N THR A 63 -4.87 -7.84 -4.51
CA THR A 63 -3.53 -8.08 -3.95
C THR A 63 -2.55 -8.29 -5.09
N VAL A 64 -1.51 -7.47 -5.15
CA VAL A 64 -0.38 -7.61 -6.08
C VAL A 64 0.51 -8.74 -5.61
N THR A 65 0.91 -8.71 -4.33
CA THR A 65 1.70 -9.75 -3.70
C THR A 65 1.60 -9.67 -2.17
N SER A 66 2.05 -10.72 -1.49
CA SER A 66 2.14 -10.78 -0.03
C SER A 66 3.37 -11.58 0.37
N TRP A 67 4.02 -11.18 1.46
CA TRP A 67 5.22 -11.85 1.98
C TRP A 67 5.32 -11.69 3.48
N ASP A 68 6.07 -12.59 4.11
CA ASP A 68 6.35 -12.54 5.54
C ASP A 68 7.42 -11.48 5.84
N ALA A 69 7.13 -10.66 6.85
CA ALA A 69 7.99 -9.60 7.37
C ALA A 69 8.05 -9.77 8.91
N PRO A 70 8.88 -10.70 9.41
CA PRO A 70 8.99 -10.97 10.83
C PRO A 70 9.52 -9.73 11.58
N SER A 71 9.27 -9.70 12.89
CA SER A 71 9.82 -8.68 13.77
C SER A 71 11.35 -8.55 13.60
N PRO A 72 11.90 -7.33 13.45
CA PRO A 72 13.32 -7.11 13.21
C PRO A 72 14.14 -7.20 14.51
N SER A 73 13.50 -7.07 15.67
CA SER A 73 14.17 -7.17 16.97
C SER A 73 13.19 -7.56 18.10
N PRO A 74 13.66 -8.19 19.20
CA PRO A 74 12.79 -8.53 20.33
C PRO A 74 12.04 -7.36 20.96
N ASP A 75 12.56 -6.14 20.81
CA ASP A 75 11.98 -4.91 21.35
C ASP A 75 10.90 -4.30 20.44
N LEU A 76 10.83 -4.73 19.17
CA LEU A 76 9.83 -4.26 18.20
C LEU A 76 8.90 -5.42 17.82
N PRO A 77 7.65 -5.46 18.28
CA PRO A 77 6.80 -6.64 18.15
C PRO A 77 6.37 -6.95 16.70
N ALA A 78 6.38 -5.95 15.81
CA ALA A 78 6.24 -6.12 14.36
C ALA A 78 7.02 -5.03 13.64
N ASP A 79 7.57 -5.34 12.46
CA ASP A 79 8.18 -4.32 11.62
C ASP A 79 7.12 -3.31 11.13
N LYS A 80 7.56 -2.20 10.54
CA LYS A 80 6.70 -1.15 10.05
C LYS A 80 7.15 -0.70 8.67
N VAL A 81 6.20 -0.56 7.75
CA VAL A 81 6.45 0.10 6.46
C VAL A 81 6.67 1.59 6.70
N VAL A 82 7.87 2.08 6.38
CA VAL A 82 8.24 3.49 6.51
C VAL A 82 8.16 4.24 5.18
N SER A 83 8.27 3.54 4.05
CA SER A 83 8.07 4.13 2.73
C SER A 83 7.60 3.12 1.70
N LEU A 84 6.83 3.62 0.72
CA LEU A 84 6.35 2.89 -0.44
C LEU A 84 6.56 3.76 -1.68
N HIS A 85 7.22 3.20 -2.70
CA HIS A 85 7.46 3.88 -3.96
C HIS A 85 7.13 2.96 -5.13
N HIS A 86 6.45 3.49 -6.15
CA HIS A 86 6.22 2.79 -7.41
C HIS A 86 6.91 3.53 -8.56
N PHE A 87 7.72 2.80 -9.32
CA PHE A 87 8.44 3.26 -10.49
C PHE A 87 7.73 2.70 -11.73
N ALA A 88 6.85 3.52 -12.31
CA ALA A 88 5.99 3.10 -13.42
C ALA A 88 6.77 2.80 -14.72
N ASP A 89 7.95 3.40 -14.87
CA ASP A 89 8.86 3.17 -16.01
C ASP A 89 9.48 1.78 -16.00
N THR A 90 9.81 1.24 -14.82
CA THR A 90 10.36 -0.11 -14.65
C THR A 90 9.33 -1.12 -14.14
N LEU A 91 8.10 -0.68 -13.88
CA LEU A 91 7.03 -1.46 -13.23
C LEU A 91 7.47 -2.07 -11.89
N THR A 92 8.34 -1.37 -11.15
CA THR A 92 8.93 -1.86 -9.89
C THR A 92 8.33 -1.12 -8.71
N THR A 93 8.02 -1.85 -7.64
CA THR A 93 7.56 -1.27 -6.37
C THR A 93 8.58 -1.55 -5.28
N CYS A 94 8.99 -0.51 -4.56
CA CYS A 94 9.91 -0.60 -3.43
C CYS A 94 9.16 -0.37 -2.12
N VAL A 95 9.30 -1.30 -1.19
CA VAL A 95 8.78 -1.20 0.17
C VAL A 95 9.95 -1.15 1.13
N ILE A 96 10.02 -0.10 1.94
CA ILE A 96 11.09 0.11 2.92
C ILE A 96 10.52 -0.14 4.32
N LEU A 97 11.18 -1.00 5.08
CA LEU A 97 10.80 -1.37 6.44
C LEU A 97 11.69 -0.67 7.47
N GLU A 98 11.15 -0.43 8.66
CA GLU A 98 11.86 0.19 9.79
C GLU A 98 13.04 -0.66 10.25
N GLY A 99 12.93 -2.00 10.14
CA GLY A 99 14.01 -2.95 10.38
C GLY A 99 15.23 -2.81 9.45
N GLY A 100 15.12 -2.02 8.38
CA GLY A 100 16.20 -1.75 7.41
C GLY A 100 16.11 -2.56 6.12
N ASP A 101 15.15 -3.47 6.01
CA ASP A 101 14.90 -4.24 4.80
C ASP A 101 14.27 -3.39 3.69
N ILE A 102 14.69 -3.66 2.45
CA ILE A 102 14.12 -3.07 1.23
C ILE A 102 13.64 -4.20 0.34
N VAL A 103 12.32 -4.28 0.15
CA VAL A 103 11.68 -5.29 -0.70
C VAL A 103 11.34 -4.68 -2.05
N TYR A 104 11.77 -5.36 -3.11
CA TYR A 104 11.46 -5.01 -4.49
C TYR A 104 10.45 -6.01 -5.04
N VAL A 105 9.35 -5.48 -5.59
CA VAL A 105 8.26 -6.25 -6.24
C VAL A 105 8.11 -5.81 -7.68
#